data_AF-A0A7Y2BDQ8-F1
#
_entry.id   AF-A0A7Y2BDQ8-F1
#
_cell.length_a   1.000
_cell.length_b   1.000
_cell.length_c   1.000
_cell.angle_alpha   90.00
_cell.angle_beta   90.00
_cell.angle_gamma   90.00
#
_symmetry.space_group_name_H-M   'P 1'
#
loop_
_entity.id
_entity.type
_entity.pdbx_description
1 polymer ?
#
loop_
_entity_poly.entity_id
_entity_poly.type
_entity_poly.pdbx_seq_one_letter_code
_entity_poly.pdbx_strand_id
1 'polypeptide(L)'
;MQRKQKLKIKEIIDELDLESVKNFLMQYAKNDHSFEIAFKSHFISRIRTGVDENDKYKRILDEIIKPINAHNQKIGPTLKKTISIVLKDLALQMNDCLSTNNYTESYSLIKEALEKIEYLQHRYFIKDQSIERCRVHFIGGLDVILDMELAPAFRKKIEKELIDLTQKSYFYPQQNNLVELLNSKNVLIQEDKELISESLYNKIKQIPDEENLVKTIVQLAHPFDNLAKKAIKTFGNNKLFNALKALIREGKFIYVDYFLNNKKINLSLNTDILNILKLIEKKDFGAITRGLTRLEDNAIPILELRSILEELPDLYLKKEFKKIRKWVDTLQFGLRTNMYFRAGYHNELITMLEDKNDVEWIKVYDNGLLQNGFDNEIAHLYQNTMENYLSNHIGIKAKEYLDKIQQHLFKNGHHKIAEDLLDHVMKKYDYRISLN
;
A
#
# COMPACT_ATOMS: atom_id res chain seq x y z
N MET A 1 -36.78 -33.42 29.08
CA MET A 1 -36.60 -31.96 29.27
C MET A 1 -36.91 -31.24 27.97
N GLN A 2 -38.06 -30.57 27.86
CA GLN A 2 -38.35 -29.70 26.72
C GLN A 2 -37.43 -28.48 26.77
N ARG A 3 -36.66 -28.25 25.70
CA ARG A 3 -35.87 -27.02 25.53
C ARG A 3 -36.85 -25.84 25.45
N LYS A 4 -36.86 -24.96 26.47
CA LYS A 4 -37.58 -23.68 26.39
C LYS A 4 -37.04 -22.90 25.19
N GLN A 5 -37.85 -22.78 24.14
CA GLN A 5 -37.53 -21.94 22.99
C GLN A 5 -37.51 -20.48 23.45
N LYS A 6 -36.43 -19.76 23.13
CA LYS A 6 -36.37 -18.31 23.35
C LYS A 6 -37.36 -17.64 22.41
N LEU A 7 -38.29 -16.86 22.96
CA LEU A 7 -39.16 -15.95 22.20
C LEU A 7 -38.32 -15.09 21.28
N LYS A 8 -38.72 -15.00 20.01
CA LYS A 8 -38.02 -14.17 19.03
C LYS A 8 -38.51 -12.73 19.15
N ILE A 9 -37.62 -11.76 18.96
CA ILE A 9 -37.99 -10.35 19.04
C ILE A 9 -39.09 -9.97 18.05
N LYS A 10 -39.15 -10.64 16.90
CA LYS A 10 -40.20 -10.45 15.90
C LYS A 10 -41.58 -10.81 16.45
N GLU A 11 -41.69 -11.94 17.14
CA GLU A 11 -42.97 -12.39 17.74
C GLU A 11 -43.47 -11.38 18.78
N ILE A 12 -42.55 -10.76 19.53
CA ILE A 12 -42.89 -9.72 20.51
C ILE A 12 -43.32 -8.43 19.81
N ILE A 13 -42.59 -7.96 18.79
CA ILE A 13 -42.91 -6.71 18.09
C ILE A 13 -44.24 -6.82 17.33
N ASP A 14 -44.52 -7.97 16.72
CA ASP A 14 -45.74 -8.20 15.94
C ASP A 14 -47.02 -8.17 16.82
N GLU A 15 -46.89 -8.41 18.14
CA GLU A 15 -47.99 -8.34 19.11
C GLU A 15 -48.17 -6.96 19.77
N LEU A 16 -47.20 -6.05 19.60
CA LEU A 16 -47.26 -4.71 20.19
C LEU A 16 -47.97 -3.72 19.27
N ASP A 17 -48.71 -2.78 19.86
CA ASP A 17 -49.25 -1.66 19.11
C ASP A 17 -48.15 -0.65 18.72
N LEU A 18 -48.39 0.10 17.64
CA LEU A 18 -47.42 1.05 17.08
C LEU A 18 -46.99 2.13 18.10
N GLU A 19 -47.91 2.56 18.98
CA GLU A 19 -47.67 3.64 19.94
C GLU A 19 -46.77 3.17 21.09
N SER A 20 -46.98 1.95 21.57
CA SER A 20 -46.11 1.27 22.54
C SER A 20 -44.69 1.11 22.00
N VAL A 21 -44.53 0.70 20.74
CA VAL A 21 -43.21 0.59 20.11
C VAL A 21 -42.54 1.96 19.97
N LYS A 22 -43.26 2.98 19.50
CA LYS A 22 -42.74 4.35 19.40
C LYS A 22 -42.30 4.89 20.76
N ASN A 23 -43.13 4.72 21.79
CA ASN A 23 -42.82 5.18 23.15
C ASN A 23 -41.60 4.46 23.74
N PHE A 24 -41.49 3.15 23.51
CA PHE A 24 -40.29 2.39 23.89
C PHE A 24 -39.04 2.93 23.20
N LEU A 25 -39.08 3.13 21.88
CA LEU A 25 -37.95 3.67 21.11
C LEU A 25 -37.55 5.07 21.60
N MET A 26 -38.52 5.95 21.87
CA MET A 26 -38.26 7.28 22.41
C MET A 26 -37.66 7.24 23.82
N GLN A 27 -38.17 6.38 24.70
CA GLN A 27 -37.62 6.22 26.06
C GLN A 27 -36.22 5.62 26.02
N TYR A 28 -35.98 4.64 25.16
CA TYR A 28 -34.68 4.02 25.00
C TYR A 28 -33.66 5.01 24.44
N ALA A 29 -34.03 5.81 23.43
CA ALA A 29 -33.20 6.88 22.87
C ALA A 29 -32.83 7.96 23.92
N LYS A 30 -33.75 8.31 24.83
CA LYS A 30 -33.44 9.24 25.94
C LYS A 30 -32.38 8.69 26.90
N ASN A 31 -32.29 7.38 27.05
CA ASN A 31 -31.39 6.73 28.00
C ASN A 31 -30.06 6.31 27.37
N ASP A 32 -30.04 6.02 26.06
CA ASP A 32 -28.83 5.66 25.30
C ASP A 32 -28.65 6.59 24.10
N HIS A 33 -27.76 7.57 24.27
CA HIS A 33 -27.43 8.54 23.23
C HIS A 33 -26.78 7.90 22.00
N SER A 34 -26.03 6.80 22.15
CA SER A 34 -25.45 6.10 21.00
C SER A 34 -26.53 5.43 20.16
N PHE A 35 -27.55 4.86 20.81
CA PHE A 35 -28.74 4.37 20.13
C PHE A 35 -29.51 5.49 19.45
N GLU A 36 -29.75 6.61 20.14
CA GLU A 36 -30.44 7.77 19.59
C GLU A 36 -29.81 8.22 18.26
N ILE A 37 -28.49 8.39 18.26
CA ILE A 37 -27.75 8.81 17.05
C ILE A 37 -27.83 7.75 15.95
N ALA A 38 -27.61 6.48 16.29
CA ALA A 38 -27.69 5.40 15.30
C ALA A 38 -29.09 5.32 14.68
N PHE A 39 -30.14 5.47 15.49
CA PHE A 39 -31.52 5.50 15.04
C PHE A 39 -31.79 6.70 14.12
N LYS A 40 -31.37 7.91 14.51
CA LYS A 40 -31.47 9.12 13.65
C LYS A 40 -30.77 8.87 12.31
N SER A 41 -29.54 8.38 12.35
CA SER A 41 -28.73 8.09 11.16
C SER A 41 -29.37 7.05 10.26
N HIS A 42 -30.02 6.02 10.80
CA HIS A 42 -30.60 4.95 10.00
C HIS A 42 -31.76 5.41 9.11
N PHE A 43 -32.51 6.42 9.55
CA PHE A 43 -33.73 6.88 8.87
C PHE A 43 -33.62 8.26 8.21
N ILE A 44 -32.48 8.96 8.35
CA ILE A 44 -32.35 10.37 7.95
C ILE A 44 -32.64 10.65 6.47
N SER A 45 -32.23 9.76 5.56
CA SER A 45 -32.52 9.91 4.11
C SER A 45 -34.02 9.91 3.81
N ARG A 46 -34.83 9.26 4.65
CA ARG A 46 -36.29 9.14 4.48
C ARG A 46 -37.07 10.33 5.05
N ILE A 47 -36.40 11.18 5.82
CA ILE A 47 -37.03 12.34 6.46
C ILE A 47 -36.94 13.54 5.51
N ARG A 48 -38.10 14.05 5.10
CA ARG A 48 -38.26 15.33 4.38
C ARG A 48 -38.64 16.43 5.38
N THR A 49 -37.66 16.94 6.11
CA THR A 49 -37.86 18.14 6.94
C THR A 49 -37.77 19.35 6.04
N GLY A 50 -38.86 20.09 5.84
CA GLY A 50 -38.94 21.25 4.94
C GLY A 50 -38.03 22.44 5.27
N VAL A 51 -37.09 22.30 6.21
CA VAL A 51 -36.06 23.28 6.56
C VAL A 51 -34.69 22.59 6.44
N ASP A 52 -33.93 23.00 5.41
CA ASP A 52 -32.57 22.55 5.07
C ASP A 52 -32.38 21.04 4.92
N GLU A 53 -33.01 20.43 3.91
CA GLU A 53 -32.78 19.03 3.53
C GLU A 53 -31.29 18.69 3.32
N ASN A 54 -30.47 19.67 2.93
CA ASN A 54 -29.04 19.48 2.71
C ASN A 54 -28.21 19.43 4.02
N ASP A 55 -28.67 20.08 5.11
CA ASP A 55 -27.88 20.20 6.34
C ASP A 55 -28.16 19.09 7.36
N LYS A 56 -29.12 18.21 7.10
CA LYS A 56 -29.50 17.15 8.04
C LYS A 56 -28.33 16.21 8.36
N TYR A 57 -27.54 15.82 7.35
CA TYR A 57 -26.38 14.95 7.52
C TYR A 57 -25.30 15.61 8.37
N LYS A 58 -25.05 16.89 8.09
CA LYS A 58 -24.13 17.73 8.86
C LYS A 58 -24.53 17.77 10.33
N ARG A 59 -25.82 17.99 10.64
CA ARG A 59 -26.32 18.05 12.03
C ARG A 59 -26.04 16.75 12.80
N ILE A 60 -26.32 15.59 12.21
CA ILE A 60 -26.00 14.29 12.84
C ILE A 60 -24.49 14.14 13.05
N LEU A 61 -23.68 14.43 12.03
CA LEU A 61 -22.24 14.23 12.11
C LEU A 61 -21.56 15.24 13.05
N ASP A 62 -22.05 16.48 13.15
CA ASP A 62 -21.59 17.49 14.11
C ASP A 62 -21.90 17.09 15.56
N GLU A 63 -22.98 16.35 15.80
CA GLU A 63 -23.37 15.85 17.12
C GLU A 63 -22.33 14.85 17.67
N ILE A 64 -21.78 13.99 16.80
CA ILE A 64 -20.80 12.95 17.16
C ILE A 64 -19.34 13.30 16.91
N ILE A 65 -19.04 14.17 15.94
CA ILE A 65 -17.68 14.55 15.55
C ILE A 65 -17.54 16.05 15.75
N LYS A 66 -17.25 16.40 17.00
CA LYS A 66 -17.06 17.78 17.44
C LYS A 66 -15.65 18.27 17.11
N PRO A 67 -15.45 19.59 16.91
CA PRO A 67 -14.11 20.14 16.81
C PRO A 67 -13.31 19.93 18.10
N ILE A 68 -12.01 19.69 17.95
CA ILE A 68 -11.08 19.63 19.08
C ILE A 68 -11.07 20.98 19.80
N ASN A 69 -11.33 20.92 21.10
CA ASN A 69 -11.21 22.05 22.02
C ASN A 69 -10.66 21.55 23.36
N ALA A 70 -10.55 22.42 24.36
CA ALA A 70 -10.03 22.07 25.68
C ALA A 70 -10.76 20.87 26.34
N HIS A 71 -12.04 20.66 26.01
CA HIS A 71 -12.89 19.63 26.61
C HIS A 71 -13.01 18.34 25.77
N ASN A 72 -12.76 18.41 24.46
CA ASN A 72 -12.98 17.31 23.49
C ASN A 72 -11.68 16.95 22.73
N GLN A 73 -10.64 16.57 23.47
CA GLN A 73 -9.32 16.28 22.88
C GLN A 73 -9.21 14.88 22.26
N LYS A 74 -10.07 13.93 22.65
CA LYS A 74 -9.99 12.53 22.22
C LYS A 74 -11.38 11.95 21.97
N ILE A 75 -11.45 10.98 21.07
CA ILE A 75 -12.66 10.17 20.82
C ILE A 75 -12.48 8.81 21.52
N GLY A 76 -13.37 8.52 22.46
CA GLY A 76 -13.36 7.25 23.19
C GLY A 76 -13.86 6.05 22.36
N PRO A 77 -13.62 4.81 22.81
CA PRO A 77 -13.99 3.60 22.06
C PRO A 77 -15.49 3.49 21.73
N THR A 78 -16.36 3.87 22.66
CA THR A 78 -17.82 3.84 22.45
C THR A 78 -18.25 4.80 21.35
N LEU A 79 -17.80 6.06 21.41
CA LEU A 79 -18.11 7.06 20.39
C LEU A 79 -17.53 6.67 19.02
N LYS A 80 -16.31 6.12 18.99
CA LYS A 80 -15.70 5.58 17.76
C LYS A 80 -16.55 4.48 17.12
N LYS A 81 -17.13 3.58 17.94
CA LYS A 81 -18.05 2.54 17.47
C LYS A 81 -19.33 3.16 16.90
N THR A 82 -19.91 4.14 17.58
CA THR A 82 -21.10 4.87 17.11
C THR A 82 -20.83 5.57 15.78
N ILE A 83 -19.71 6.29 15.64
CA ILE A 83 -19.26 6.91 14.38
C ILE A 83 -19.18 5.85 13.27
N SER A 84 -18.56 4.70 13.55
CA SER A 84 -18.40 3.64 12.56
C SER A 84 -19.73 3.03 12.11
N ILE A 85 -20.73 2.95 13.01
CA ILE A 85 -22.09 2.50 12.68
C ILE A 85 -22.78 3.55 11.80
N VAL A 86 -22.75 4.82 12.20
CA VAL A 86 -23.34 5.94 11.46
C VAL A 86 -22.78 6.02 10.05
N LEU A 87 -21.45 5.99 9.87
CA LEU A 87 -20.83 6.06 8.54
C LEU A 87 -21.20 4.87 7.65
N LYS A 88 -21.36 3.67 8.22
CA LYS A 88 -21.82 2.49 7.46
C LYS A 88 -23.27 2.64 7.00
N ASP A 89 -24.14 3.10 7.88
CA ASP A 89 -25.55 3.34 7.55
C ASP A 89 -25.70 4.44 6.50
N LEU A 90 -24.87 5.48 6.57
CA LEU A 90 -24.81 6.51 5.54
C LEU A 90 -24.29 5.96 4.20
N ALA A 91 -23.29 5.08 4.20
CA ALA A 91 -22.82 4.43 2.98
C ALA A 91 -23.90 3.52 2.34
N LEU A 92 -24.74 2.85 3.13
CA LEU A 92 -25.88 2.10 2.62
C LEU A 92 -26.93 3.03 2.01
N GLN A 93 -27.28 4.12 2.70
CA GLN A 93 -28.23 5.10 2.20
C GLN A 93 -27.75 5.81 0.93
N MET A 94 -26.44 6.06 0.82
CA MET A 94 -25.82 6.54 -0.41
C MET A 94 -26.12 5.58 -1.56
N ASN A 95 -25.90 4.27 -1.39
CA ASN A 95 -26.18 3.29 -2.43
C ASN A 95 -27.67 3.23 -2.80
N ASP A 96 -28.57 3.35 -1.84
CA ASP A 96 -30.02 3.42 -2.08
C ASP A 96 -30.40 4.68 -2.89
N CYS A 97 -29.79 5.82 -2.56
CA CYS A 97 -30.00 7.09 -3.28
C CYS A 97 -29.44 7.03 -4.70
N LEU A 98 -28.26 6.45 -4.89
CA LEU A 98 -27.67 6.24 -6.22
C LEU A 98 -28.55 5.30 -7.07
N SER A 99 -29.05 4.22 -6.48
CA SER A 99 -29.93 3.24 -7.16
C SER A 99 -31.29 3.84 -7.57
N THR A 100 -31.71 4.92 -6.90
CA THR A 100 -32.96 5.64 -7.18
C THR A 100 -32.74 6.95 -7.95
N ASN A 101 -31.52 7.16 -8.48
CA ASN A 101 -31.10 8.38 -9.20
C ASN A 101 -31.25 9.68 -8.39
N ASN A 102 -31.31 9.60 -7.06
CA ASN A 102 -31.37 10.75 -6.18
C ASN A 102 -29.96 11.30 -5.89
N TYR A 103 -29.33 11.86 -6.92
CA TYR A 103 -27.93 12.32 -6.86
C TYR A 103 -27.72 13.51 -5.93
N THR A 104 -28.72 14.37 -5.75
CA THR A 104 -28.62 15.52 -4.83
C THR A 104 -28.51 15.06 -3.38
N GLU A 105 -29.38 14.15 -2.97
CA GLU A 105 -29.34 13.57 -1.63
C GLU A 105 -28.05 12.78 -1.40
N SER A 106 -27.66 11.96 -2.37
CA SER A 106 -26.43 11.17 -2.30
C SER A 106 -25.20 12.08 -2.17
N TYR A 107 -25.13 13.16 -2.94
CA TYR A 107 -24.02 14.11 -2.86
C TYR A 107 -23.96 14.80 -1.49
N SER A 108 -25.09 15.32 -0.99
CA SER A 108 -25.14 16.00 0.31
C SER A 108 -24.66 15.09 1.44
N LEU A 109 -25.06 13.81 1.43
CA LEU A 109 -24.56 12.82 2.39
C LEU A 109 -23.05 12.59 2.25
N ILE A 110 -22.58 12.33 1.03
CA ILE A 110 -21.16 12.01 0.78
C ILE A 110 -20.26 13.16 1.22
N LYS A 111 -20.58 14.39 0.83
CA LYS A 111 -19.78 15.58 1.15
C LYS A 111 -19.55 15.71 2.65
N GLU A 112 -20.64 15.68 3.43
CA GLU A 112 -20.57 15.84 4.88
C GLU A 112 -19.84 14.66 5.54
N ALA A 113 -20.03 13.45 5.04
CA ALA A 113 -19.31 12.27 5.53
C ALA A 113 -17.79 12.36 5.26
N LEU A 114 -17.38 12.75 4.04
CA LEU A 114 -15.97 12.91 3.69
C LEU A 114 -15.30 14.02 4.50
N GLU A 115 -15.94 15.18 4.65
CA GLU A 115 -15.40 16.29 5.45
C GLU A 115 -15.09 15.83 6.88
N LYS A 116 -16.02 15.06 7.46
CA LYS A 116 -15.89 14.56 8.82
C LYS A 116 -14.90 13.42 8.98
N ILE A 117 -14.80 12.52 8.00
CA ILE A 117 -13.78 11.48 7.99
C ILE A 117 -12.38 12.08 7.92
N GLU A 118 -12.14 13.04 7.02
CA GLU A 118 -10.84 13.72 6.92
C GLU A 118 -10.49 14.43 8.24
N TYR A 119 -11.46 15.11 8.87
CA TYR A 119 -11.26 15.69 10.19
C TYR A 119 -10.87 14.65 11.26
N LEU A 120 -11.56 13.51 11.31
CA LEU A 120 -11.26 12.42 12.25
C LEU A 120 -9.86 11.83 12.05
N GLN A 121 -9.49 11.58 10.80
CA GLN A 121 -8.22 10.94 10.48
C GLN A 121 -7.04 11.86 10.78
N HIS A 122 -7.18 13.17 10.58
CA HIS A 122 -6.05 14.11 10.67
C HIS A 122 -6.01 14.95 11.94
N ARG A 123 -7.15 15.29 12.55
CA ARG A 123 -7.18 16.02 13.82
C ARG A 123 -7.20 15.07 15.02
N TYR A 124 -7.99 14.00 14.95
CA TYR A 124 -8.06 12.99 15.99
C TYR A 124 -7.10 11.81 15.80
N PHE A 125 -6.35 11.76 14.68
CA PHE A 125 -5.39 10.70 14.35
C PHE A 125 -6.00 9.29 14.35
N ILE A 126 -7.28 9.17 13.99
CA ILE A 126 -7.99 7.87 13.96
C ILE A 126 -7.67 7.12 12.67
N LYS A 127 -6.92 6.01 12.79
CA LYS A 127 -6.55 5.11 11.68
C LYS A 127 -7.43 3.86 11.61
N ASP A 128 -8.73 3.99 11.88
CA ASP A 128 -9.64 2.85 11.92
C ASP A 128 -9.97 2.34 10.51
N GLN A 129 -9.72 1.05 10.25
CA GLN A 129 -9.96 0.44 8.94
C GLN A 129 -11.44 0.47 8.52
N SER A 130 -12.39 0.43 9.45
CA SER A 130 -13.81 0.46 9.11
C SER A 130 -14.25 1.85 8.65
N ILE A 131 -13.68 2.90 9.24
CA ILE A 131 -13.87 4.29 8.79
C ILE A 131 -13.23 4.49 7.41
N GLU A 132 -12.02 3.95 7.21
CA GLU A 132 -11.33 4.04 5.92
C GLU A 132 -12.09 3.36 4.78
N ARG A 133 -12.69 2.20 5.03
CA ARG A 133 -13.58 1.55 4.05
C ARG A 133 -14.78 2.43 3.68
N CYS A 134 -15.38 3.12 4.66
CA CYS A 134 -16.47 4.05 4.38
C CYS A 134 -15.99 5.22 3.53
N ARG A 135 -14.80 5.79 3.82
CA ARG A 135 -14.19 6.85 3.01
C ARG A 135 -14.07 6.45 1.54
N VAL A 136 -13.52 5.25 1.28
CA VAL A 136 -13.37 4.71 -0.06
C VAL A 136 -14.73 4.49 -0.73
N HIS A 137 -15.74 4.00 -0.01
CA HIS A 137 -17.10 3.87 -0.55
C HIS A 137 -17.70 5.23 -0.94
N PHE A 138 -17.52 6.26 -0.13
CA PHE A 138 -18.00 7.61 -0.43
C PHE A 138 -17.28 8.21 -1.64
N ILE A 139 -15.97 8.03 -1.78
CA ILE A 139 -15.23 8.42 -2.99
C ILE A 139 -15.78 7.68 -4.23
N GLY A 140 -16.08 6.38 -4.13
CA GLY A 140 -16.72 5.63 -5.21
C GLY A 140 -18.13 6.13 -5.54
N GLY A 141 -18.90 6.57 -4.54
CA GLY A 141 -20.19 7.21 -4.77
C GLY A 141 -20.07 8.54 -5.52
N LEU A 142 -19.06 9.36 -5.21
CA LEU A 142 -18.77 10.58 -5.97
C LEU A 142 -18.37 10.29 -7.41
N ASP A 143 -17.59 9.23 -7.63
CA ASP A 143 -17.18 8.80 -8.96
C ASP A 143 -18.40 8.56 -9.85
N VAL A 144 -19.39 7.80 -9.34
CA VAL A 144 -20.67 7.57 -10.00
C VAL A 144 -21.41 8.88 -10.28
N ILE A 145 -21.51 9.78 -9.30
CA ILE A 145 -22.24 11.06 -9.45
C ILE A 145 -21.60 11.94 -10.53
N LEU A 146 -20.27 12.03 -10.57
CA LEU A 146 -19.54 12.89 -11.51
C LEU A 146 -19.60 12.38 -12.96
N ASP A 147 -19.87 11.10 -13.15
CA ASP A 147 -20.10 10.47 -14.46
C ASP A 147 -21.52 10.70 -15.00
N MET A 148 -22.46 11.14 -14.15
CA MET A 148 -23.83 11.38 -14.59
C MET A 148 -23.99 12.71 -15.31
N GLU A 149 -24.99 12.77 -16.19
CA GLU A 149 -25.45 14.02 -16.82
C GLU A 149 -26.24 14.87 -15.80
N LEU A 150 -25.51 15.61 -14.99
CA LEU A 150 -26.09 16.52 -13.99
C LEU A 150 -26.48 17.86 -14.60
N ALA A 151 -27.52 18.49 -14.04
CA ALA A 151 -27.87 19.87 -14.38
C ALA A 151 -26.65 20.80 -14.22
N PRO A 152 -26.34 21.70 -15.18
CA PRO A 152 -25.09 22.47 -15.17
C PRO A 152 -24.86 23.29 -13.90
N ALA A 153 -25.93 23.87 -13.33
CA ALA A 153 -25.87 24.62 -12.07
C ALA A 153 -25.50 23.71 -10.89
N PHE A 154 -26.03 22.50 -10.86
CA PHE A 154 -25.74 21.52 -9.81
C PHE A 154 -24.32 20.98 -9.94
N ARG A 155 -23.87 20.66 -11.16
CA ARG A 155 -22.49 20.21 -11.42
C ARG A 155 -21.46 21.24 -10.96
N LYS A 156 -21.62 22.51 -11.35
CA LYS A 156 -20.72 23.61 -10.92
C LYS A 156 -20.70 23.78 -9.41
N LYS A 157 -21.85 23.63 -8.74
CA LYS A 157 -21.94 23.69 -7.28
C LYS A 157 -21.12 22.58 -6.62
N ILE A 158 -21.31 21.33 -7.08
CA ILE A 158 -20.58 20.16 -6.56
C ILE A 158 -19.08 20.33 -6.76
N GLU A 159 -18.65 20.64 -7.99
CA GLU A 159 -17.23 20.78 -8.33
C GLU A 159 -16.54 21.81 -7.44
N LYS A 160 -17.17 22.99 -7.25
CA LYS A 160 -16.65 24.04 -6.37
C LYS A 160 -16.53 23.58 -4.91
N GLU A 161 -17.60 22.98 -4.37
CA GLU A 161 -17.61 22.53 -2.98
C GLU A 161 -16.60 21.40 -2.71
N LEU A 162 -16.38 20.51 -3.67
CA LEU A 162 -15.36 19.46 -3.58
C LEU A 162 -13.94 20.03 -3.66
N ILE A 163 -13.71 21.03 -4.51
CA ILE A 163 -12.42 21.76 -4.55
C ILE A 163 -12.15 22.43 -3.20
N ASP A 164 -13.14 23.14 -2.64
CA ASP A 164 -13.03 23.80 -1.32
C ASP A 164 -12.69 22.79 -0.21
N LEU A 165 -13.22 21.56 -0.29
CA LEU A 165 -12.91 20.48 0.65
C LEU A 165 -11.44 20.06 0.60
N THR A 166 -10.86 19.94 -0.60
CA THR A 166 -9.43 19.57 -0.75
C THR A 166 -8.46 20.63 -0.19
N GLN A 167 -8.93 21.87 -0.05
CA GLN A 167 -8.15 22.98 0.47
C GLN A 167 -8.20 23.11 2.00
N LYS A 168 -9.07 22.35 2.68
CA LYS A 168 -9.18 22.41 4.16
C LYS A 168 -7.84 22.08 4.83
N SER A 169 -7.58 22.72 5.97
CA SER A 169 -6.32 22.54 6.72
C SER A 169 -6.07 21.11 7.19
N TYR A 170 -7.14 20.33 7.38
CA TYR A 170 -7.11 18.95 7.82
C TYR A 170 -7.26 17.94 6.67
N PHE A 171 -7.32 18.38 5.40
CA PHE A 171 -7.33 17.46 4.27
C PHE A 171 -5.90 17.01 3.95
N TYR A 172 -5.65 15.70 3.91
CA TYR A 172 -4.39 15.16 3.39
C TYR A 172 -4.66 13.96 2.48
N PRO A 173 -4.08 13.95 1.26
CA PRO A 173 -4.30 12.86 0.32
C PRO A 173 -3.86 11.51 0.89
N GLN A 174 -4.75 10.52 0.78
CA GLN A 174 -4.47 9.10 1.00
C GLN A 174 -4.40 8.35 -0.34
N GLN A 175 -4.29 7.02 -0.30
CA GLN A 175 -4.09 6.18 -1.49
C GLN A 175 -5.13 6.45 -2.59
N ASN A 176 -6.43 6.36 -2.25
CA ASN A 176 -7.56 6.79 -3.09
C ASN A 176 -8.07 8.11 -2.52
N ASN A 177 -7.88 9.24 -3.19
CA ASN A 177 -8.24 10.54 -2.61
C ASN A 177 -9.08 11.40 -3.55
N LEU A 178 -9.75 12.40 -2.97
CA LEU A 178 -10.66 13.28 -3.69
C LEU A 178 -9.97 14.08 -4.79
N VAL A 179 -8.74 14.56 -4.56
CA VAL A 179 -8.00 15.34 -5.56
C VAL A 179 -7.76 14.51 -6.82
N GLU A 180 -7.38 13.26 -6.66
CA GLU A 180 -7.19 12.32 -7.76
C GLU A 180 -8.49 12.09 -8.55
N LEU A 181 -9.60 11.86 -7.86
CA LEU A 181 -10.91 11.71 -8.50
C LEU A 181 -11.25 12.94 -9.35
N LEU A 182 -11.16 14.15 -8.77
CA LEU A 182 -11.44 15.40 -9.45
C LEU A 182 -10.52 15.62 -10.67
N ASN A 183 -9.23 15.28 -10.53
CA ASN A 183 -8.27 15.38 -11.62
C ASN A 183 -8.61 14.41 -12.77
N SER A 184 -9.01 13.17 -12.45
CA SER A 184 -9.36 12.14 -13.44
C SER A 184 -10.64 12.48 -14.24
N LYS A 185 -11.58 13.20 -13.62
CA LYS A 185 -12.82 13.68 -14.25
C LYS A 185 -12.65 15.02 -14.97
N ASN A 186 -11.42 15.53 -15.09
CA ASN A 186 -11.11 16.83 -15.68
C ASN A 186 -11.87 18.00 -15.04
N VAL A 187 -12.19 17.90 -13.74
CA VAL A 187 -12.85 18.98 -12.99
C VAL A 187 -11.87 20.13 -12.73
N LEU A 188 -10.59 19.80 -12.47
CA LEU A 188 -9.59 20.77 -12.05
C LEU A 188 -8.97 21.51 -13.23
N ILE A 189 -9.13 22.84 -13.27
CA ILE A 189 -8.38 23.70 -14.19
C ILE A 189 -6.99 24.02 -13.64
N GLN A 190 -6.13 24.66 -14.44
CA GLN A 190 -4.76 24.97 -14.04
C GLN A 190 -4.69 25.74 -12.71
N GLU A 191 -5.54 26.74 -12.54
CA GLU A 191 -5.61 27.57 -11.32
C GLU A 191 -5.93 26.73 -10.08
N ASP A 192 -6.88 25.78 -10.19
CA ASP A 192 -7.21 24.87 -9.09
C ASP A 192 -6.01 23.96 -8.75
N LYS A 193 -5.34 23.42 -9.77
CA LYS A 193 -4.18 22.54 -9.55
C LYS A 193 -3.03 23.30 -8.88
N GLU A 194 -2.84 24.57 -9.23
CA GLU A 194 -1.86 25.46 -8.60
C GLU A 194 -2.20 25.68 -7.12
N LEU A 195 -3.44 26.10 -6.81
CA LEU A 195 -3.90 26.33 -5.42
C LEU A 195 -3.82 25.08 -4.54
N ILE A 196 -4.30 23.94 -5.06
CA ILE A 196 -4.25 22.67 -4.32
C ILE A 196 -2.79 22.25 -4.11
N SER A 197 -1.95 22.33 -5.14
CA SER A 197 -0.53 22.00 -5.02
C SER A 197 0.16 22.86 -3.96
N GLU A 198 -0.11 24.17 -3.92
CA GLU A 198 0.46 25.06 -2.89
C GLU A 198 0.01 24.71 -1.47
N SER A 199 -1.28 24.42 -1.28
CA SER A 199 -1.79 23.93 0.00
C SER A 199 -1.08 22.64 0.44
N LEU A 200 -0.87 21.71 -0.48
CA LEU A 200 -0.17 20.44 -0.22
C LEU A 200 1.33 20.65 0.03
N TYR A 201 2.00 21.55 -0.69
CA TYR A 201 3.42 21.86 -0.45
C TYR A 201 3.66 22.37 0.99
N ASN A 202 2.76 23.19 1.51
CA ASN A 202 2.85 23.72 2.88
C ASN A 202 2.67 22.62 3.95
N LYS A 203 1.98 21.54 3.59
CA LYS A 203 1.66 20.39 4.45
C LYS A 203 2.78 19.35 4.56
N ILE A 204 3.71 19.29 3.60
CA ILE A 204 4.81 18.30 3.56
C ILE A 204 5.61 18.26 4.87
N LYS A 205 5.91 19.42 5.46
CA LYS A 205 6.76 19.51 6.65
C LYS A 205 6.11 18.95 7.92
N GLN A 206 4.81 18.67 7.88
CA GLN A 206 4.00 18.40 9.08
C GLN A 206 3.65 16.91 9.24
N ILE A 207 3.96 16.05 8.25
CA ILE A 207 3.40 14.69 8.19
C ILE A 207 4.44 13.58 7.93
N PRO A 208 4.27 12.40 8.56
CA PRO A 208 5.11 11.22 8.31
C PRO A 208 4.77 10.42 7.03
N ASP A 209 3.53 10.45 6.51
CA ASP A 209 3.17 9.84 5.21
C ASP A 209 3.30 10.86 4.07
N GLU A 210 4.54 11.05 3.61
CA GLU A 210 4.85 11.99 2.54
C GLU A 210 4.52 11.43 1.14
N GLU A 211 4.49 10.09 0.98
CA GLU A 211 4.42 9.45 -0.34
C GLU A 211 3.12 9.78 -1.09
N ASN A 212 1.96 9.61 -0.46
CA ASN A 212 0.66 9.89 -1.08
C ASN A 212 0.49 11.36 -1.45
N LEU A 213 1.05 12.26 -0.64
CA LEU A 213 1.03 13.69 -0.90
C LEU A 213 1.89 14.04 -2.11
N VAL A 214 3.14 13.57 -2.16
CA VAL A 214 4.05 13.79 -3.30
C VAL A 214 3.43 13.21 -4.57
N LYS A 215 2.92 11.98 -4.50
CA LYS A 215 2.19 11.31 -5.60
C LYS A 215 1.05 12.18 -6.13
N THR A 216 0.24 12.76 -5.25
CA THR A 216 -0.89 13.62 -5.64
C THR A 216 -0.42 14.91 -6.31
N ILE A 217 0.64 15.55 -5.80
CA ILE A 217 1.23 16.74 -6.43
C ILE A 217 1.79 16.42 -7.82
N VAL A 218 2.44 15.26 -7.99
CA VAL A 218 2.95 14.81 -9.30
C VAL A 218 1.80 14.63 -10.29
N GLN A 219 0.66 14.07 -9.87
CA GLN A 219 -0.53 13.95 -10.71
C GLN A 219 -1.13 15.32 -11.10
N LEU A 220 -1.17 16.28 -10.16
CA LEU A 220 -1.64 17.64 -10.40
C LEU A 220 -0.73 18.42 -11.36
N ALA A 221 0.56 18.11 -11.38
CA ALA A 221 1.50 18.77 -12.27
C ALA A 221 1.25 18.47 -13.76
N HIS A 222 0.53 17.40 -14.09
CA HIS A 222 0.14 17.11 -15.46
C HIS A 222 -1.06 17.97 -15.92
N PRO A 223 -1.04 18.57 -17.13
CA PRO A 223 0.03 18.58 -18.14
C PRO A 223 0.86 19.89 -18.14
N PHE A 224 1.08 20.52 -16.99
CA PHE A 224 1.61 21.88 -16.87
C PHE A 224 3.12 21.92 -16.53
N ASP A 225 3.94 22.48 -17.43
CA ASP A 225 5.40 22.50 -17.32
C ASP A 225 5.88 23.23 -16.05
N ASN A 226 5.23 24.33 -15.70
CA ASN A 226 5.55 25.15 -14.52
C ASN A 226 5.38 24.36 -13.21
N LEU A 227 4.27 23.63 -13.09
CA LEU A 227 3.97 22.79 -11.93
C LEU A 227 4.95 21.61 -11.83
N ALA A 228 5.26 20.96 -12.95
CA ALA A 228 6.21 19.85 -12.97
C ALA A 228 7.62 20.31 -12.57
N LYS A 229 8.10 21.44 -13.10
CA LYS A 229 9.38 22.04 -12.69
C LYS A 229 9.41 22.38 -11.21
N LYS A 230 8.31 22.91 -10.66
CA LYS A 230 8.18 23.18 -9.22
C LYS A 230 8.28 21.89 -8.41
N ALA A 231 7.57 20.83 -8.81
CA ALA A 231 7.64 19.53 -8.16
C ALA A 231 9.05 18.94 -8.16
N ILE A 232 9.74 18.95 -9.31
CA ILE A 232 11.14 18.48 -9.44
C ILE A 232 12.06 19.24 -8.48
N LYS A 233 11.97 20.58 -8.47
CA LYS A 233 12.80 21.43 -7.61
C LYS A 233 12.53 21.19 -6.12
N THR A 234 11.28 20.93 -5.74
CA THR A 234 10.89 20.78 -4.33
C THR A 234 11.22 19.42 -3.75
N PHE A 235 10.98 18.33 -4.48
CA PHE A 235 11.10 16.97 -3.94
C PHE A 235 12.50 16.36 -4.09
N GLY A 236 13.29 16.87 -5.05
CA GLY A 236 14.54 16.23 -5.45
C GLY A 236 14.31 14.84 -6.06
N ASN A 237 15.42 14.17 -6.38
CA ASN A 237 15.37 12.94 -7.17
C ASN A 237 14.68 11.77 -6.45
N ASN A 238 15.08 11.46 -5.22
CA ASN A 238 14.62 10.24 -4.52
C ASN A 238 13.09 10.22 -4.29
N LYS A 239 12.53 11.33 -3.81
CA LYS A 239 11.08 11.42 -3.52
C LYS A 239 10.26 11.39 -4.81
N LEU A 240 10.73 12.09 -5.84
CA LEU A 240 10.06 12.08 -7.14
C LEU A 240 10.10 10.70 -7.79
N PHE A 241 11.24 10.01 -7.72
CA PHE A 241 11.39 8.64 -8.22
C PHE A 241 10.40 7.69 -7.53
N ASN A 242 10.32 7.73 -6.20
CA ASN A 242 9.38 6.89 -5.45
C ASN A 242 7.92 7.19 -5.79
N ALA A 243 7.55 8.47 -5.94
CA ALA A 243 6.21 8.85 -6.35
C ALA A 243 5.86 8.36 -7.76
N LEU A 244 6.79 8.48 -8.73
CA LEU A 244 6.60 7.95 -10.08
C LEU A 244 6.50 6.41 -10.08
N LYS A 245 7.31 5.73 -9.26
CA LYS A 245 7.24 4.29 -9.05
C LYS A 245 5.89 3.85 -8.48
N ALA A 246 5.34 4.58 -7.50
CA ALA A 246 4.02 4.32 -6.96
C ALA A 246 2.93 4.49 -8.02
N LEU A 247 3.00 5.55 -8.85
CA LEU A 247 2.07 5.76 -9.96
C LEU A 247 2.15 4.65 -11.02
N ILE A 248 3.33 4.10 -11.28
CA ILE A 248 3.52 2.95 -12.16
C ILE A 248 2.73 1.75 -11.63
N ARG A 249 2.90 1.39 -10.35
CA ARG A 249 2.19 0.26 -9.71
C ARG A 249 0.67 0.42 -9.70
N GLU A 250 0.19 1.66 -9.72
CA GLU A 250 -1.23 1.99 -9.81
C GLU A 250 -1.75 2.04 -11.27
N GLY A 251 -0.90 1.77 -12.26
CA GLY A 251 -1.25 1.79 -13.68
C GLY A 251 -1.44 3.20 -14.27
N LYS A 252 -1.06 4.26 -13.53
CA LYS A 252 -1.29 5.66 -13.90
C LYS A 252 -0.19 6.21 -14.80
N PHE A 253 0.00 5.55 -15.94
CA PHE A 253 1.13 5.81 -16.83
C PHE A 253 1.11 7.21 -17.46
N ILE A 254 -0.06 7.83 -17.66
CA ILE A 254 -0.16 9.16 -18.28
C ILE A 254 0.65 10.22 -17.53
N TYR A 255 0.60 10.21 -16.19
CA TYR A 255 1.35 11.15 -15.37
C TYR A 255 2.84 10.84 -15.41
N VAL A 256 3.21 9.56 -15.41
CA VAL A 256 4.60 9.11 -15.47
C VAL A 256 5.22 9.48 -16.82
N ASP A 257 4.53 9.15 -17.92
CA ASP A 257 4.97 9.43 -19.28
C ASP A 257 5.15 10.93 -19.54
N TYR A 258 4.32 11.78 -18.92
CA TYR A 258 4.52 13.22 -18.95
C TYR A 258 5.85 13.65 -18.33
N PHE A 259 6.24 13.08 -17.19
CA PHE A 259 7.53 13.38 -16.57
C PHE A 259 8.72 12.78 -17.34
N LEU A 260 8.56 11.60 -17.91
CA LEU A 260 9.65 10.92 -18.62
C LEU A 260 9.91 11.48 -20.02
N ASN A 261 8.87 11.86 -20.76
CA ASN A 261 8.98 12.21 -22.17
C ASN A 261 9.06 13.72 -22.43
N ASN A 262 8.69 14.55 -21.45
CA ASN A 262 8.68 16.00 -21.62
C ASN A 262 10.09 16.58 -21.44
N LYS A 263 10.74 16.92 -22.55
CA LYS A 263 12.08 17.52 -22.53
C LYS A 263 12.14 18.90 -21.86
N LYS A 264 11.01 19.62 -21.76
CA LYS A 264 10.99 21.00 -21.23
C LYS A 264 11.17 21.07 -19.72
N ILE A 265 10.83 20.01 -18.99
CA ILE A 265 10.90 19.98 -17.51
C ILE A 265 12.29 19.60 -17.00
N ASN A 266 13.19 19.12 -17.87
CA ASN A 266 14.58 18.76 -17.58
C ASN A 266 14.71 17.82 -16.36
N LEU A 267 14.12 16.62 -16.47
CA LEU A 267 14.14 15.63 -15.41
C LEU A 267 15.52 14.95 -15.29
N SER A 268 16.16 15.13 -14.13
CA SER A 268 17.45 14.52 -13.78
C SER A 268 17.30 13.16 -13.07
N LEU A 269 16.43 12.28 -13.58
CA LEU A 269 16.21 10.94 -13.03
C LEU A 269 16.64 9.86 -14.01
N ASN A 270 16.92 8.66 -13.50
CA ASN A 270 17.11 7.49 -14.34
C ASN A 270 15.77 7.07 -14.98
N THR A 271 15.51 7.62 -16.16
CA THR A 271 14.27 7.35 -16.89
C THR A 271 14.18 5.94 -17.43
N ASP A 272 15.31 5.27 -17.70
CA ASP A 272 15.35 3.89 -18.19
C ASP A 272 14.79 2.93 -17.15
N ILE A 273 15.12 3.14 -15.87
CA ILE A 273 14.60 2.33 -14.77
C ILE A 273 13.09 2.47 -14.64
N LEU A 274 12.58 3.69 -14.63
CA LEU A 274 11.13 3.94 -14.57
C LEU A 274 10.42 3.36 -15.79
N ASN A 275 11.04 3.41 -16.97
CA ASN A 275 10.51 2.77 -18.17
C ASN A 275 10.47 1.25 -18.03
N ILE A 276 11.47 0.60 -17.45
CA ILE A 276 11.47 -0.84 -17.22
C ILE A 276 10.40 -1.24 -16.19
N LEU A 277 10.28 -0.50 -15.08
CA LEU A 277 9.22 -0.73 -14.09
C LEU A 277 7.83 -0.62 -14.73
N LYS A 278 7.63 0.34 -15.64
CA LYS A 278 6.39 0.45 -16.43
C LYS A 278 6.15 -0.77 -17.33
N LEU A 279 7.19 -1.32 -17.94
CA LEU A 279 7.08 -2.53 -18.77
C LEU A 279 6.80 -3.78 -17.93
N ILE A 280 7.33 -3.86 -16.71
CA ILE A 280 7.03 -4.89 -15.72
C ILE A 280 5.54 -4.88 -15.39
N GLU A 281 4.99 -3.72 -15.04
CA GLU A 281 3.56 -3.60 -14.72
C GLU A 281 2.67 -3.95 -15.92
N LYS A 282 3.07 -3.55 -17.14
CA LYS A 282 2.40 -3.92 -18.39
C LYS A 282 2.59 -5.39 -18.79
N LYS A 283 3.46 -6.14 -18.10
CA LYS A 283 3.80 -7.54 -18.38
C LYS A 283 4.32 -7.77 -19.81
N ASP A 284 5.00 -6.79 -20.39
CA ASP A 284 5.61 -6.91 -21.73
C ASP A 284 7.01 -7.51 -21.65
N PHE A 285 7.09 -8.84 -21.61
CA PHE A 285 8.35 -9.57 -21.41
C PHE A 285 9.40 -9.26 -22.48
N GLY A 286 9.00 -9.12 -23.75
CA GLY A 286 9.93 -8.83 -24.83
C GLY A 286 10.54 -7.43 -24.69
N ALA A 287 9.74 -6.45 -24.28
CA ALA A 287 10.24 -5.10 -24.03
C ALA A 287 11.10 -5.02 -22.76
N ILE A 288 10.75 -5.75 -21.69
CA ILE A 288 11.58 -5.84 -20.47
C ILE A 288 12.98 -6.34 -20.81
N THR A 289 13.10 -7.44 -21.57
CA THR A 289 14.39 -7.98 -21.99
C THR A 289 15.22 -6.94 -22.73
N ARG A 290 14.63 -6.26 -23.73
CA ARG A 290 15.32 -5.20 -24.49
C ARG A 290 15.76 -4.06 -23.58
N GLY A 291 14.93 -3.65 -22.64
CA GLY A 291 15.24 -2.60 -21.67
C GLY A 291 16.43 -2.96 -20.79
N LEU A 292 16.38 -4.14 -20.13
CA LEU A 292 17.44 -4.60 -19.24
C LEU A 292 18.78 -4.73 -19.96
N THR A 293 18.80 -5.32 -21.17
CA THR A 293 20.06 -5.51 -21.93
C THR A 293 20.71 -4.21 -22.41
N ARG A 294 19.99 -3.09 -22.37
CA ARG A 294 20.50 -1.76 -22.73
C ARG A 294 20.97 -0.95 -21.52
N LEU A 295 20.71 -1.42 -20.30
CA LEU A 295 21.20 -0.76 -19.10
C LEU A 295 22.71 -0.96 -19.00
N GLU A 296 23.46 0.14 -19.02
CA GLU A 296 24.88 0.12 -18.70
C GLU A 296 25.07 0.17 -17.17
N ASP A 297 25.71 -0.86 -16.60
CA ASP A 297 25.79 -1.08 -15.15
C ASP A 297 26.48 0.07 -14.37
N ASN A 298 27.37 0.82 -15.00
CA ASN A 298 28.22 1.79 -14.31
C ASN A 298 27.53 3.14 -14.01
N ALA A 299 26.29 3.33 -14.46
CA ALA A 299 25.55 4.60 -14.31
C ALA A 299 24.37 4.52 -13.33
N ILE A 300 24.06 3.35 -12.76
CA ILE A 300 22.83 3.11 -12.01
C ILE A 300 23.09 3.02 -10.50
N PRO A 301 22.42 3.83 -9.66
CA PRO A 301 22.44 3.64 -8.21
C PRO A 301 21.92 2.25 -7.81
N ILE A 302 22.67 1.54 -6.96
CA ILE A 302 22.37 0.16 -6.55
C ILE A 302 20.95 -0.03 -5.99
N LEU A 303 20.39 0.98 -5.32
CA LEU A 303 19.05 0.95 -4.75
C LEU A 303 17.95 0.96 -5.83
N GLU A 304 18.17 1.70 -6.92
CA GLU A 304 17.23 1.76 -8.05
C GLU A 304 17.30 0.47 -8.86
N LEU A 305 18.51 -0.08 -9.06
CA LEU A 305 18.69 -1.38 -9.69
C LEU A 305 18.00 -2.50 -8.91
N ARG A 306 18.19 -2.53 -7.59
CA ARG A 306 17.53 -3.49 -6.71
C ARG A 306 16.01 -3.40 -6.80
N SER A 307 15.46 -2.20 -6.90
CA SER A 307 14.02 -1.97 -7.08
C SER A 307 13.45 -2.65 -8.33
N ILE A 308 14.19 -2.66 -9.44
CA ILE A 308 13.76 -3.38 -10.66
C ILE A 308 13.82 -4.87 -10.43
N LEU A 309 14.97 -5.36 -9.92
CA LEU A 309 15.23 -6.79 -9.79
C LEU A 309 14.19 -7.45 -8.88
N GLU A 310 13.84 -6.84 -7.76
CA GLU A 310 12.81 -7.33 -6.84
C GLU A 310 11.41 -7.39 -7.47
N GLU A 311 11.11 -6.50 -8.43
CA GLU A 311 9.80 -6.42 -9.10
C GLU A 311 9.69 -7.29 -10.36
N LEU A 312 10.80 -7.84 -10.87
CA LEU A 312 10.76 -8.73 -12.03
C LEU A 312 9.91 -9.98 -11.71
N PRO A 313 8.92 -10.36 -12.52
CA PRO A 313 8.11 -11.54 -12.24
C PRO A 313 8.92 -12.84 -12.38
N ASP A 314 8.75 -13.80 -11.47
CA ASP A 314 9.45 -15.11 -11.58
C ASP A 314 9.12 -15.84 -12.88
N LEU A 315 7.88 -15.69 -13.38
CA LEU A 315 7.46 -16.23 -14.67
C LEU A 315 8.27 -15.63 -15.84
N TYR A 316 8.56 -14.32 -15.78
CA TYR A 316 9.41 -13.66 -16.76
C TYR A 316 10.83 -14.23 -16.68
N LEU A 317 11.39 -14.34 -15.47
CA LEU A 317 12.74 -14.89 -15.26
C LEU A 317 12.84 -16.31 -15.84
N LYS A 318 11.95 -17.22 -15.47
CA LYS A 318 11.97 -18.60 -15.99
C LYS A 318 11.93 -18.69 -17.52
N LYS A 319 11.22 -17.76 -18.20
CA LYS A 319 11.06 -17.77 -19.66
C LYS A 319 12.19 -17.07 -20.41
N GLU A 320 12.64 -15.93 -19.89
CA GLU A 320 13.46 -14.97 -20.64
C GLU A 320 14.90 -14.86 -20.11
N PHE A 321 15.25 -15.56 -19.02
CA PHE A 321 16.57 -15.45 -18.38
C PHE A 321 17.74 -15.65 -19.35
N LYS A 322 17.64 -16.62 -20.27
CA LYS A 322 18.70 -16.88 -21.28
C LYS A 322 19.05 -15.63 -22.09
N LYS A 323 18.07 -14.77 -22.38
CA LYS A 323 18.26 -13.56 -23.18
C LYS A 323 18.92 -12.43 -22.39
N ILE A 324 18.71 -12.39 -21.08
CA ILE A 324 19.31 -11.39 -20.19
C ILE A 324 20.55 -11.90 -19.44
N ARG A 325 20.92 -13.18 -19.59
CA ARG A 325 22.00 -13.83 -18.82
C ARG A 325 23.30 -13.04 -18.85
N LYS A 326 23.74 -12.60 -20.03
CA LYS A 326 24.97 -11.80 -20.19
C LYS A 326 24.94 -10.51 -19.38
N TRP A 327 23.79 -9.85 -19.29
CA TRP A 327 23.61 -8.67 -18.47
C TRP A 327 23.51 -9.03 -16.98
N VAL A 328 22.83 -10.12 -16.62
CA VAL A 328 22.82 -10.60 -15.22
C VAL A 328 24.25 -10.91 -14.74
N ASP A 329 25.11 -11.43 -15.61
CA ASP A 329 26.48 -11.80 -15.28
C ASP A 329 27.38 -10.61 -14.92
N THR A 330 27.03 -9.39 -15.37
CA THR A 330 27.76 -8.14 -15.02
C THR A 330 27.38 -7.59 -13.65
N LEU A 331 26.26 -8.03 -13.07
CA LEU A 331 25.78 -7.58 -11.77
C LEU A 331 26.71 -8.01 -10.62
N GLN A 332 26.63 -7.26 -9.51
CA GLN A 332 27.27 -7.65 -8.25
C GLN A 332 26.82 -9.03 -7.79
N PHE A 333 27.73 -9.79 -7.17
CA PHE A 333 27.55 -11.20 -6.81
C PHE A 333 26.20 -11.50 -6.14
N GLY A 334 25.78 -10.70 -5.15
CA GLY A 334 24.51 -10.91 -4.45
C GLY A 334 23.27 -10.74 -5.34
N LEU A 335 23.27 -9.73 -6.21
CA LEU A 335 22.16 -9.51 -7.16
C LEU A 335 22.16 -10.61 -8.23
N ARG A 336 23.34 -10.93 -8.77
CA ARG A 336 23.52 -11.98 -9.76
C ARG A 336 23.01 -13.33 -9.27
N THR A 337 23.49 -13.79 -8.11
CA THR A 337 23.06 -15.08 -7.52
C THR A 337 21.56 -15.12 -7.23
N ASN A 338 20.97 -14.02 -6.76
CA ASN A 338 19.53 -13.94 -6.54
C ASN A 338 18.73 -14.15 -7.83
N MET A 339 19.21 -13.57 -8.93
CA MET A 339 18.57 -13.71 -10.24
C MET A 339 18.68 -15.13 -10.81
N TYR A 340 19.83 -15.79 -10.67
CA TYR A 340 20.02 -17.20 -11.04
C TYR A 340 19.09 -18.12 -10.23
N PHE A 341 19.00 -17.90 -8.92
CA PHE A 341 18.11 -18.65 -8.03
C PHE A 341 16.65 -18.52 -8.47
N ARG A 342 16.15 -17.28 -8.62
CA ARG A 342 14.75 -17.02 -8.99
C ARG A 342 14.39 -17.51 -10.39
N ALA A 343 15.36 -17.50 -11.31
CA ALA A 343 15.18 -18.03 -12.66
C ALA A 343 15.21 -19.56 -12.73
N GLY A 344 15.62 -20.26 -11.65
CA GLY A 344 15.71 -21.72 -11.59
C GLY A 344 16.99 -22.31 -12.20
N TYR A 345 18.03 -21.49 -12.40
CA TYR A 345 19.34 -21.92 -12.93
C TYR A 345 20.24 -22.36 -11.78
N HIS A 346 19.81 -23.42 -11.09
CA HIS A 346 20.41 -23.88 -9.83
C HIS A 346 21.83 -24.44 -10.01
N ASN A 347 22.10 -25.16 -11.11
CA ASN A 347 23.43 -25.70 -11.39
C ASN A 347 24.46 -24.58 -11.53
N GLU A 348 24.16 -23.55 -12.32
CA GLU A 348 25.04 -22.41 -12.48
C GLU A 348 25.19 -21.62 -11.17
N LEU A 349 24.11 -21.49 -10.38
CA LEU A 349 24.20 -20.92 -9.03
C LEU A 349 25.17 -21.70 -8.13
N ILE A 350 25.11 -23.03 -8.15
CA ILE A 350 26.00 -23.90 -7.37
C ILE A 350 27.46 -23.66 -7.78
N THR A 351 27.77 -23.64 -9.07
CA THR A 351 29.14 -23.32 -9.56
C THR A 351 29.60 -21.94 -9.07
N MET A 352 28.71 -20.94 -9.10
CA MET A 352 29.05 -19.60 -8.61
C MET A 352 29.30 -19.56 -7.10
N LEU A 353 28.57 -20.36 -6.32
CA LEU A 353 28.76 -20.48 -4.87
C LEU A 353 30.07 -21.22 -4.56
N GLU A 354 30.41 -22.24 -5.34
CA GLU A 354 31.67 -22.97 -5.24
C GLU A 354 32.87 -22.05 -5.51
N ASP A 355 32.83 -21.30 -6.62
CA ASP A 355 33.88 -20.33 -6.97
C ASP A 355 34.04 -19.24 -5.90
N LYS A 356 32.92 -18.82 -5.29
CA LYS A 356 32.94 -17.81 -4.22
C LYS A 356 33.50 -18.35 -2.91
N ASN A 357 33.27 -19.63 -2.64
CA ASN A 357 33.77 -20.37 -1.48
C ASN A 357 33.53 -19.64 -0.14
N ASP A 358 32.29 -19.24 0.10
CA ASP A 358 31.88 -18.46 1.28
C ASP A 358 30.57 -19.02 1.84
N VAL A 359 30.61 -19.56 3.07
CA VAL A 359 29.43 -20.15 3.71
C VAL A 359 28.29 -19.18 3.88
N GLU A 360 28.55 -17.90 4.08
CA GLU A 360 27.46 -16.96 4.31
C GLU A 360 26.59 -16.84 3.06
N TRP A 361 27.17 -17.02 1.87
CA TRP A 361 26.40 -17.09 0.62
C TRP A 361 25.71 -18.44 0.42
N ILE A 362 26.32 -19.55 0.85
CA ILE A 362 25.67 -20.88 0.79
C ILE A 362 24.41 -20.87 1.66
N LYS A 363 24.49 -20.34 2.89
CA LYS A 363 23.36 -20.24 3.84
C LYS A 363 22.17 -19.42 3.32
N VAL A 364 22.37 -18.53 2.36
CA VAL A 364 21.28 -17.74 1.75
C VAL A 364 20.40 -18.60 0.86
N TYR A 365 20.98 -19.62 0.21
CA TYR A 365 20.31 -20.40 -0.84
C TYR A 365 20.12 -21.88 -0.52
N ASP A 366 20.77 -22.40 0.53
CA ASP A 366 20.77 -23.81 0.93
C ASP A 366 19.36 -24.42 1.02
N ASN A 367 18.45 -23.81 1.78
CA ASN A 367 17.08 -24.28 1.96
C ASN A 367 16.35 -24.40 0.61
N GLY A 368 16.52 -23.39 -0.25
CA GLY A 368 15.90 -23.36 -1.55
C GLY A 368 16.46 -24.44 -2.48
N LEU A 369 17.78 -24.61 -2.50
CA LEU A 369 18.46 -25.60 -3.32
C LEU A 369 18.14 -27.03 -2.88
N LEU A 370 18.10 -27.28 -1.56
CA LEU A 370 17.71 -28.57 -1.00
C LEU A 370 16.26 -28.94 -1.36
N GLN A 371 15.33 -27.99 -1.30
CA GLN A 371 13.96 -28.21 -1.75
C GLN A 371 13.85 -28.52 -3.25
N ASN A 372 14.86 -28.15 -4.05
CA ASN A 372 14.94 -28.44 -5.47
C ASN A 372 15.78 -29.70 -5.80
N GLY A 373 16.19 -30.48 -4.79
CA GLY A 373 16.85 -31.78 -4.95
C GLY A 373 18.36 -31.73 -5.15
N PHE A 374 19.03 -30.66 -4.69
CA PHE A 374 20.48 -30.47 -4.79
C PHE A 374 21.23 -30.85 -3.49
N ASP A 375 20.78 -31.89 -2.80
CA ASP A 375 21.31 -32.35 -1.51
C ASP A 375 22.83 -32.61 -1.53
N ASN A 376 23.29 -33.34 -2.55
CA ASN A 376 24.69 -33.73 -2.65
C ASN A 376 25.59 -32.53 -2.95
N GLU A 377 25.14 -31.63 -3.81
CA GLU A 377 25.85 -30.43 -4.20
C GLU A 377 25.98 -29.46 -3.03
N ILE A 378 24.90 -29.28 -2.24
CA ILE A 378 24.95 -28.47 -1.02
C ILE A 378 25.91 -29.06 0.02
N ALA A 379 25.86 -30.38 0.23
CA ALA A 379 26.80 -31.05 1.13
C ALA A 379 28.25 -30.85 0.69
N HIS A 380 28.51 -30.99 -0.61
CA HIS A 380 29.84 -30.76 -1.20
C HIS A 380 30.31 -29.31 -1.05
N LEU A 381 29.44 -28.33 -1.28
CA LEU A 381 29.76 -26.91 -1.07
C LEU A 381 30.17 -26.62 0.38
N TYR A 382 29.38 -27.10 1.35
CA TYR A 382 29.72 -26.94 2.76
C TYR A 382 31.04 -27.63 3.11
N GLN A 383 31.23 -28.87 2.64
CA GLN A 383 32.46 -29.62 2.86
C GLN A 383 33.68 -28.86 2.33
N ASN A 384 33.65 -28.43 1.08
CA ASN A 384 34.77 -27.71 0.45
C ASN A 384 35.08 -26.39 1.15
N THR A 385 34.05 -25.60 1.49
CA THR A 385 34.28 -24.33 2.20
C THR A 385 34.79 -24.55 3.62
N MET A 386 34.30 -25.57 4.32
CA MET A 386 34.83 -25.97 5.63
C MET A 386 36.29 -26.39 5.56
N GLU A 387 36.64 -27.29 4.64
CA GLU A 387 38.02 -27.74 4.47
C GLU A 387 38.98 -26.58 4.13
N ASN A 388 38.55 -25.68 3.25
CA ASN A 388 39.32 -24.49 2.90
C ASN A 388 39.52 -23.57 4.11
N TYR A 389 38.49 -23.39 4.95
CA TYR A 389 38.61 -22.60 6.16
C TYR A 389 39.53 -23.24 7.20
N LEU A 390 39.33 -24.54 7.49
CA LEU A 390 40.10 -25.31 8.48
C LEU A 390 41.57 -25.48 8.09
N SER A 391 41.88 -25.54 6.79
CA SER A 391 43.25 -25.60 6.32
C SER A 391 44.03 -24.32 6.62
N ASN A 392 43.32 -23.18 6.71
CA ASN A 392 43.91 -21.85 6.95
C ASN A 392 43.78 -21.37 8.41
N HIS A 393 42.99 -22.04 9.26
CA HIS A 393 42.70 -21.62 10.63
C HIS A 393 42.80 -22.77 11.62
N ILE A 394 43.32 -22.50 12.82
CA ILE A 394 43.53 -23.48 13.89
C ILE A 394 42.96 -22.95 15.21
N GLY A 395 42.62 -23.84 16.14
CA GLY A 395 42.20 -23.50 17.50
C GLY A 395 40.75 -23.04 17.59
N ILE A 396 40.46 -22.12 18.52
CA ILE A 396 39.09 -21.72 18.90
C ILE A 396 38.28 -21.21 17.70
N LYS A 397 38.88 -20.40 16.81
CA LYS A 397 38.19 -19.85 15.63
C LYS A 397 37.70 -20.93 14.66
N ALA A 398 38.47 -22.00 14.51
CA ALA A 398 38.09 -23.13 13.66
C ALA A 398 36.89 -23.88 14.27
N LYS A 399 36.90 -24.09 15.59
CA LYS A 399 35.77 -24.71 16.32
C LYS A 399 34.51 -23.84 16.23
N GLU A 400 34.60 -22.55 16.52
CA GLU A 400 33.47 -21.62 16.44
C GLU A 400 32.85 -21.57 15.04
N TYR A 401 33.68 -21.70 13.99
CA TYR A 401 33.20 -21.74 12.61
C TYR A 401 32.38 -23.01 12.31
N LEU A 402 32.87 -24.17 12.76
CA LEU A 402 32.14 -25.44 12.64
C LEU A 402 30.83 -25.41 13.42
N ASP A 403 30.87 -24.95 14.67
CA ASP A 403 29.68 -24.84 15.53
C ASP A 403 28.60 -23.97 14.88
N LYS A 404 28.99 -22.86 14.22
CA LYS A 404 28.04 -21.98 13.50
C LYS A 404 27.38 -22.66 12.30
N ILE A 405 28.13 -23.44 11.53
CA ILE A 405 27.59 -24.17 10.38
C ILE A 405 26.64 -25.26 10.88
N GLN A 406 27.07 -26.03 11.88
CA GLN A 406 26.26 -27.05 12.50
C GLN A 406 24.95 -26.47 13.04
N GLN A 407 25.01 -25.42 13.87
CA GLN A 407 23.82 -24.77 14.42
C GLN A 407 22.85 -24.31 13.33
N HIS A 408 23.36 -23.75 12.23
CA HIS A 408 22.53 -23.34 11.09
C HIS A 408 21.81 -24.52 10.43
N LEU A 409 22.54 -25.60 10.11
CA LEU A 409 21.97 -26.79 9.47
C LEU A 409 20.97 -27.48 10.40
N PHE A 410 21.29 -27.65 11.68
CA PHE A 410 20.36 -28.21 12.67
C PHE A 410 19.09 -27.38 12.82
N LYS A 411 19.23 -26.05 12.92
CA LYS A 411 18.09 -25.13 13.04
C LYS A 411 17.14 -25.22 11.83
N ASN A 412 17.70 -25.49 10.64
CA ASN A 412 16.93 -25.60 9.40
C ASN A 412 16.47 -27.04 9.09
N GLY A 413 16.74 -28.01 9.98
CA GLY A 413 16.30 -29.40 9.83
C GLY A 413 17.21 -30.28 8.97
N HIS A 414 18.39 -29.79 8.58
CA HIS A 414 19.35 -30.49 7.71
C HIS A 414 20.34 -31.35 8.51
N HIS A 415 19.81 -32.16 9.43
CA HIS A 415 20.59 -32.94 10.39
C HIS A 415 21.58 -33.88 9.71
N LYS A 416 21.14 -34.59 8.67
CA LYS A 416 21.97 -35.56 7.95
C LYS A 416 23.21 -34.91 7.34
N ILE A 417 23.06 -33.77 6.67
CA ILE A 417 24.19 -33.03 6.10
C ILE A 417 25.15 -32.58 7.21
N ALA A 418 24.61 -32.11 8.34
CA ALA A 418 25.45 -31.70 9.47
C ALA A 418 26.25 -32.87 10.07
N GLU A 419 25.62 -34.03 10.24
CA GLU A 419 26.25 -35.26 10.73
C GLU A 419 27.34 -35.76 9.77
N ASP A 420 27.02 -35.84 8.47
CA ASP A 420 27.96 -36.26 7.43
C ASP A 420 29.20 -35.34 7.36
N LEU A 421 29.01 -34.02 7.52
CA LEU A 421 30.10 -33.04 7.56
C LEU A 421 30.99 -33.20 8.81
N LEU A 422 30.40 -33.45 9.98
CA LEU A 422 31.15 -33.66 11.22
C LEU A 422 31.99 -34.93 11.15
N ASP A 423 31.39 -36.03 10.71
CA ASP A 423 32.08 -37.31 10.52
C ASP A 423 33.27 -37.16 9.56
N HIS A 424 33.09 -36.38 8.49
CA HIS A 424 34.15 -36.08 7.54
C HIS A 424 35.28 -35.25 8.16
N VAL A 425 34.95 -34.19 8.90
CA VAL A 425 35.95 -33.37 9.60
C VAL A 425 36.71 -34.17 10.65
N MET A 426 36.02 -34.99 11.45
CA MET A 426 36.65 -35.84 12.47
C MET A 426 37.61 -36.85 11.85
N LYS A 427 37.26 -37.44 10.69
CA LYS A 427 38.14 -38.39 9.99
C LYS A 427 39.35 -37.70 9.36
N LYS A 428 39.17 -36.53 8.75
CA LYS A 428 40.23 -35.83 8.00
C LYS A 428 41.21 -35.06 8.91
N TYR A 429 40.73 -34.59 10.05
CA TYR A 429 41.49 -33.76 11.01
C TYR A 429 41.58 -34.41 12.40
N ASP A 430 41.60 -35.74 12.47
CA ASP A 430 41.69 -36.54 13.70
C ASP A 430 42.81 -36.09 14.67
N TYR A 431 43.92 -35.63 14.11
CA TYR A 431 45.09 -35.10 14.80
C TYR A 431 44.84 -33.75 15.51
N ARG A 432 43.73 -33.07 15.25
CA ARG A 432 43.39 -31.75 15.83
C ARG A 432 42.42 -31.91 17.01
N ILE A 433 42.96 -32.12 18.21
CA ILE A 433 42.19 -32.24 19.47
C ILE A 433 41.21 -31.07 19.69
N SER A 434 41.53 -29.87 19.21
CA SER A 434 40.64 -28.70 19.36
C SER A 434 39.34 -28.78 18.55
N LEU A 435 39.24 -29.68 17.57
CA LEU A 435 38.05 -29.89 16.74
C LEU A 435 37.18 -31.06 17.22
N ASN A 436 37.67 -31.83 18.20
CA ASN A 436 36.95 -32.92 18.85
C ASN A 436 36.06 -32.42 20.01
#